data_AF-A0AAW1Q5H1-F1
#
_entry.id   AF-A0AAW1Q5H1-F1
#
_cell.length_a   1.000
_cell.length_b   1.000
_cell.length_c   1.000
_cell.angle_alpha   90.00
_cell.angle_beta   90.00
_cell.angle_gamma   90.00
#
_symmetry.space_group_name_H-M   'P 1'
#
loop_
_entity.id
_entity.type
_entity.pdbx_description
1 polymer ?
#
loop_
_entity_poly.entity_id
_entity_poly.type
_entity_poly.pdbx_seq_one_letter_code
_entity_poly.pdbx_strand_id
1 'polypeptide(L)'
;MPVSILRQGPCCPVRAPDRLTTPLARSERICLLPNKRGSQHHTSLRSQPLCRARLPDSTDFDDEYSGIAGPQSELDQAPVEAQAEAASSSGQASLAVTGLAANPSSFTTARQLVNTTAVLLRNKFWTIASIYLLADAAIFVLHRTSHRLTNALAIMFLGDDITQQSIGNLWWLTTNQEIANFASGYQWLVLLLFVLVFPLNVLFRTWAASATVLLCSDPATSKDPSPQRIIAVPPLRQVVATLKELWPRVKRVWPIVFVVDLLVAVRVLPLQALSLLVVTLFWTAPRIIDLQLANPVAVLEGAPGDLALARSARLAKPLRKALLWPFLLVILATRIVGPIRGLLLSRIPQRLYSQVPEVPIVVYLATVLVSVFFNRFQDLLPVVAYQAAIHKETSSGSDSSSTKEAKH
;
A
#
# COMPACT_ATOMS: atom_id res chain seq x y z
N MET A 1 -14.04 16.78 63.62
CA MET A 1 -12.58 16.90 63.86
C MET A 1 -11.83 16.38 62.64
N PRO A 2 -11.31 17.25 61.76
CA PRO A 2 -10.43 16.85 60.68
C PRO A 2 -8.97 17.11 61.05
N VAL A 3 -8.10 16.12 60.82
CA VAL A 3 -6.65 16.22 61.01
C VAL A 3 -6.03 16.58 59.65
N SER A 4 -5.56 17.81 59.56
CA SER A 4 -4.73 18.33 58.48
C SER A 4 -3.29 17.82 58.63
N ILE A 5 -2.70 17.27 57.57
CA ILE A 5 -1.24 17.06 57.49
C ILE A 5 -0.73 17.72 56.21
N LEU A 6 -0.19 18.92 56.42
CA LEU A 6 0.73 19.61 55.53
C LEU A 6 2.08 18.89 55.55
N ARG A 7 2.66 18.62 54.37
CA ARG A 7 4.10 18.38 54.23
C ARG A 7 4.65 19.23 53.09
N GLN A 8 5.29 20.32 53.48
CA GLN A 8 6.23 21.09 52.67
C GLN A 8 7.60 20.39 52.71
N GLY A 9 8.33 20.42 51.59
CA GLY A 9 9.71 19.98 51.47
C GLY A 9 10.37 20.58 50.22
N PRO A 10 11.69 20.83 50.22
CA PRO A 10 12.22 22.13 49.83
C PRO A 10 12.79 22.24 48.41
N CYS A 11 12.87 23.50 47.98
CA CYS A 11 13.50 24.03 46.78
C CYS A 11 15.00 23.70 46.68
N CYS A 12 15.46 23.36 45.49
CA CYS A 12 16.86 23.42 45.08
C CYS A 12 17.05 24.40 43.91
N PRO A 13 18.20 25.09 43.83
CA PRO A 13 18.35 26.31 43.03
C PRO A 13 18.73 26.08 41.57
N VAL A 14 18.27 27.01 40.74
CA VAL A 14 18.58 27.20 39.33
C VAL A 14 20.05 27.63 39.19
N ARG A 15 20.82 26.91 38.37
CA ARG A 15 22.20 27.25 37.99
C ARG A 15 22.21 27.72 36.53
N ALA A 16 22.57 28.98 36.33
CA ALA A 16 22.80 29.58 35.02
C ALA A 16 24.10 29.04 34.38
N PRO A 17 24.18 28.98 33.04
CA PRO A 17 25.47 28.98 32.35
C PRO A 17 25.79 30.35 31.74
N ASP A 18 26.96 30.85 32.11
CA ASP A 18 27.60 32.04 31.58
C ASP A 18 27.96 31.91 30.10
N ARG A 19 27.89 33.07 29.44
CA ARG A 19 28.44 33.36 28.13
C ARG A 19 29.96 33.18 28.13
N LEU A 20 30.50 32.56 27.08
CA LEU A 20 31.88 32.80 26.67
C LEU A 20 31.95 32.91 25.13
N THR A 21 32.53 34.04 24.75
CA THR A 21 32.80 34.61 23.44
C THR A 21 34.03 33.98 22.75
N THR A 22 33.90 33.65 21.45
CA THR A 22 34.84 33.80 20.29
C THR A 22 36.35 33.45 20.42
N PRO A 23 37.05 32.93 19.37
CA PRO A 23 37.19 33.64 18.09
C PRO A 23 37.39 32.83 16.78
N LEU A 24 37.36 33.61 15.69
CA LEU A 24 37.70 33.34 14.29
C LEU A 24 39.11 32.79 14.06
N ALA A 25 39.23 31.88 13.10
CA ALA A 25 40.24 31.77 12.03
C ALA A 25 39.90 30.50 11.20
N ARG A 26 40.26 30.25 9.93
CA ARG A 26 40.70 30.95 8.71
C ARG A 26 41.15 29.79 7.78
N SER A 27 41.11 29.97 6.45
CA SER A 27 41.90 29.19 5.46
C SER A 27 41.36 27.77 5.11
N GLU A 28 41.23 27.29 3.87
CA GLU A 28 41.71 27.71 2.54
C GLU A 28 40.76 27.29 1.41
N ARG A 29 40.80 28.09 0.34
CA ARG A 29 40.34 27.73 -1.01
C ARG A 29 41.34 26.78 -1.63
N ILE A 30 40.87 25.74 -2.33
CA ILE A 30 41.63 25.17 -3.45
C ILE A 30 40.67 25.00 -4.64
N CYS A 31 40.85 25.89 -5.62
CA CYS A 31 40.41 25.70 -6.99
C CYS A 31 41.50 24.89 -7.70
N LEU A 32 41.15 23.76 -8.32
CA LEU A 32 41.96 23.14 -9.36
C LEU A 32 41.06 22.63 -10.50
N LEU A 33 41.14 23.34 -11.60
CA LEU A 33 40.91 22.97 -13.00
C LEU A 33 42.04 23.70 -13.78
N PRO A 34 42.38 23.39 -15.06
CA PRO A 34 41.95 22.30 -15.96
C PRO A 34 43.12 21.64 -16.75
N ASN A 35 42.88 20.54 -17.47
CA ASN A 35 43.49 20.28 -18.80
C ASN A 35 42.73 19.10 -19.48
N LYS A 36 41.96 19.21 -20.58
CA LYS A 36 42.13 19.64 -22.00
C LYS A 36 42.80 18.60 -22.93
N ARG A 37 42.03 18.28 -24.00
CA ARG A 37 42.35 17.60 -25.30
C ARG A 37 42.47 16.06 -25.25
N GLY A 38 41.93 15.27 -26.18
CA GLY A 38 41.18 15.38 -27.45
C GLY A 38 40.91 13.91 -27.88
N SER A 39 39.93 13.50 -28.68
CA SER A 39 39.62 13.93 -30.03
C SER A 39 38.27 13.35 -30.48
N GLN A 40 37.66 14.12 -31.38
CA GLN A 40 36.49 13.95 -32.24
C GLN A 40 36.23 12.55 -32.85
N HIS A 41 34.95 12.20 -33.01
CA HIS A 41 34.36 12.00 -34.35
C HIS A 41 32.83 12.25 -34.35
N HIS A 42 32.41 12.90 -35.45
CA HIS A 42 31.08 13.36 -35.82
C HIS A 42 30.08 12.25 -36.15
N THR A 43 28.79 12.47 -35.84
CA THR A 43 27.62 12.37 -36.75
C THR A 43 26.34 12.76 -35.99
N SER A 44 25.82 13.96 -36.19
CA SER A 44 24.74 14.36 -37.12
C SER A 44 23.31 14.19 -36.57
N LEU A 45 22.81 15.33 -36.06
CA LEU A 45 21.45 15.87 -36.03
C LEU A 45 20.28 15.00 -36.56
N ARG A 46 19.28 14.82 -35.69
CA ARG A 46 17.87 15.00 -36.10
C ARG A 46 17.02 15.52 -34.94
N SER A 47 16.77 16.82 -35.00
CA SER A 47 15.78 17.56 -34.21
C SER A 47 14.37 17.26 -34.73
N GLN A 48 13.44 16.91 -33.84
CA GLN A 48 11.99 17.05 -34.09
C GLN A 48 11.24 17.40 -32.78
N PRO A 49 10.07 18.07 -32.90
CA PRO A 49 9.73 19.21 -32.05
C PRO A 49 8.77 18.90 -30.88
N LEU A 50 8.75 19.84 -29.92
CA LEU A 50 7.76 19.95 -28.86
C LEU A 50 6.34 20.08 -29.44
N CYS A 51 5.46 19.13 -29.11
CA CYS A 51 4.02 19.30 -29.23
C CYS A 51 3.48 20.05 -28.00
N ARG A 52 3.01 21.27 -28.26
CA ARG A 52 2.28 22.16 -27.35
C ARG A 52 0.80 21.75 -27.38
N ALA A 53 0.29 21.19 -26.29
CA ALA A 53 -1.13 20.88 -26.16
C ALA A 53 -1.93 22.18 -25.95
N ARG A 54 -2.96 22.34 -26.78
CA ARG A 54 -3.88 23.47 -26.89
C ARG A 54 -5.11 23.15 -26.03
N LEU A 55 -5.45 24.01 -25.07
CA LEU A 55 -6.74 24.01 -24.38
C LEU A 55 -7.83 24.51 -25.36
N PRO A 56 -9.03 23.92 -25.38
CA PRO A 56 -10.19 24.58 -25.96
C PRO A 56 -10.88 25.47 -24.90
N ASP A 57 -10.93 26.77 -25.21
CA ASP A 57 -12.02 27.65 -24.78
C ASP A 57 -13.24 27.35 -25.64
N SER A 58 -14.40 27.19 -25.01
CA SER A 58 -15.68 27.50 -25.64
C SER A 58 -16.65 27.97 -24.56
N THR A 59 -17.04 29.22 -24.74
CA THR A 59 -18.04 30.01 -24.05
C THR A 59 -19.47 29.50 -24.27
N ASP A 60 -20.32 29.89 -23.31
CA ASP A 60 -21.75 30.21 -23.40
C ASP A 60 -22.77 29.13 -23.81
N PHE A 61 -23.60 28.75 -22.83
CA PHE A 61 -25.04 28.57 -23.03
C PHE A 61 -25.74 28.75 -21.67
N ASP A 62 -26.28 29.95 -21.44
CA ASP A 62 -27.36 30.20 -20.48
C ASP A 62 -28.70 29.97 -21.21
N ASP A 63 -29.62 29.25 -20.58
CA ASP A 63 -31.06 29.58 -20.47
C ASP A 63 -31.84 28.41 -19.83
N GLU A 64 -32.18 28.63 -18.56
CA GLU A 64 -33.55 28.62 -18.02
C GLU A 64 -34.62 27.76 -18.72
N TYR A 65 -35.08 26.68 -18.06
CA TYR A 65 -36.53 26.37 -17.99
C TYR A 65 -36.86 25.52 -16.77
N SER A 66 -37.76 26.04 -15.95
CA SER A 66 -38.38 25.36 -14.81
C SER A 66 -39.64 24.61 -15.23
N GLY A 67 -39.90 23.45 -14.60
CA GLY A 67 -41.25 23.13 -14.15
C GLY A 67 -41.99 21.90 -14.71
N ILE A 68 -42.24 20.97 -13.77
CA ILE A 68 -43.51 20.28 -13.49
C ILE A 68 -43.88 18.96 -14.23
N ALA A 69 -43.99 17.92 -13.38
CA ALA A 69 -44.90 16.75 -13.36
C ALA A 69 -44.82 15.64 -14.42
N GLY A 70 -44.62 14.42 -13.89
CA GLY A 70 -45.67 13.39 -13.97
C GLY A 70 -45.33 12.12 -14.77
N PRO A 71 -45.86 10.95 -14.36
CA PRO A 71 -45.26 9.64 -14.64
C PRO A 71 -46.00 8.83 -15.73
N GLN A 72 -45.36 7.83 -16.35
CA GLN A 72 -45.90 6.47 -16.59
C GLN A 72 -45.04 5.61 -17.54
N SER A 73 -45.02 4.31 -17.21
CA SER A 73 -45.01 3.10 -18.06
C SER A 73 -43.99 2.94 -19.20
N GLU A 74 -43.11 1.94 -19.13
CA GLU A 74 -43.36 0.55 -19.56
C GLU A 74 -43.27 0.41 -21.09
N LEU A 75 -42.13 -0.04 -21.62
CA LEU A 75 -42.05 -1.10 -22.63
C LEU A 75 -40.60 -1.41 -23.04
N ASP A 76 -40.32 -2.70 -23.06
CA ASP A 76 -39.60 -3.48 -24.06
C ASP A 76 -38.10 -3.37 -24.34
N GLN A 77 -37.56 -4.59 -24.36
CA GLN A 77 -36.27 -5.08 -24.83
C GLN A 77 -36.06 -4.78 -26.32
N ALA A 78 -34.80 -4.59 -26.74
CA ALA A 78 -33.96 -5.58 -27.43
C ALA A 78 -32.77 -4.86 -28.15
N PRO A 79 -31.88 -5.55 -28.89
CA PRO A 79 -30.43 -5.46 -28.71
C PRO A 79 -29.71 -4.72 -29.85
N VAL A 80 -28.49 -4.23 -29.63
CA VAL A 80 -27.59 -3.87 -30.74
C VAL A 80 -26.17 -4.35 -30.46
N GLU A 81 -25.79 -5.38 -31.22
CA GLU A 81 -24.42 -5.77 -31.49
C GLU A 81 -23.73 -4.74 -32.40
N ALA A 82 -22.42 -4.62 -32.18
CA ALA A 82 -21.36 -4.40 -33.16
C ALA A 82 -21.00 -2.98 -33.65
N GLN A 83 -19.67 -2.81 -33.72
CA GLN A 83 -18.84 -1.78 -34.36
C GLN A 83 -18.57 -0.53 -33.49
N ALA A 84 -17.32 -0.07 -33.30
CA ALA A 84 -16.17 -0.18 -34.18
C ALA A 84 -14.83 -0.28 -33.42
N GLU A 85 -13.99 -1.17 -33.94
CA GLU A 85 -12.53 -1.09 -33.91
C GLU A 85 -12.05 0.26 -34.47
N ALA A 86 -11.18 0.97 -33.74
CA ALA A 86 -10.06 1.75 -34.27
C ALA A 86 -9.41 2.60 -33.16
N ALA A 87 -8.43 2.04 -32.45
CA ALA A 87 -7.37 2.83 -31.82
C ALA A 87 -6.12 1.97 -31.63
N SER A 88 -5.39 1.85 -32.74
CA SER A 88 -4.08 1.24 -32.86
C SER A 88 -3.00 2.10 -32.19
N SER A 89 -2.01 1.40 -31.62
CA SER A 89 -0.63 1.85 -31.37
C SER A 89 -0.38 2.85 -30.22
N SER A 90 -0.52 2.38 -28.99
CA SER A 90 0.40 2.82 -27.93
C SER A 90 1.36 1.68 -27.64
N GLY A 91 2.66 1.97 -27.72
CA GLY A 91 3.73 1.00 -27.49
C GLY A 91 3.72 0.47 -26.07
N GLN A 92 2.94 -0.59 -25.84
CA GLN A 92 3.04 -1.42 -24.66
C GLN A 92 4.34 -2.22 -24.78
N ALA A 93 5.36 -1.76 -24.08
CA ALA A 93 6.48 -2.63 -23.73
C ALA A 93 5.91 -3.76 -22.86
N SER A 94 5.50 -4.85 -23.51
CA SER A 94 5.23 -6.15 -22.91
C SER A 94 6.48 -6.55 -22.14
N LEU A 95 6.48 -6.25 -20.85
CA LEU A 95 7.53 -6.64 -19.92
C LEU A 95 7.32 -8.14 -19.72
N ALA A 96 7.94 -8.92 -20.60
CA ALA A 96 7.81 -10.37 -20.64
C ALA A 96 8.15 -10.96 -19.27
N VAL A 97 7.12 -11.35 -18.52
CA VAL A 97 7.22 -12.03 -17.21
C VAL A 97 7.79 -13.43 -17.45
N THR A 98 9.11 -13.53 -17.53
CA THR A 98 9.85 -14.78 -17.85
C THR A 98 10.64 -15.33 -16.66
N GLY A 99 10.44 -14.79 -15.45
CA GLY A 99 11.35 -14.99 -14.31
C GLY A 99 11.09 -16.19 -13.39
N LEU A 100 9.98 -16.92 -13.49
CA LEU A 100 9.70 -18.10 -12.65
C LEU A 100 9.51 -19.36 -13.49
N ALA A 101 10.62 -19.92 -13.97
CA ALA A 101 10.65 -21.26 -14.55
C ALA A 101 10.50 -22.32 -13.43
N ALA A 102 9.27 -22.57 -13.01
CA ALA A 102 8.87 -23.80 -12.33
C ALA A 102 7.95 -24.59 -13.28
N ASN A 103 8.17 -25.91 -13.35
CA ASN A 103 7.63 -26.84 -14.36
C ASN A 103 6.17 -26.58 -14.84
N PRO A 104 5.90 -26.58 -16.16
CA PRO A 104 4.73 -25.94 -16.77
C PRO A 104 3.40 -26.73 -16.82
N SER A 105 3.29 -28.00 -16.41
CA SER A 105 2.14 -28.83 -16.83
C SER A 105 1.02 -29.11 -15.81
N SER A 106 1.06 -28.60 -14.57
CA SER A 106 -0.05 -28.82 -13.61
C SER A 106 -0.39 -27.61 -12.72
N PHE A 107 -0.16 -26.41 -13.23
CA PHE A 107 -0.47 -25.18 -12.50
C PHE A 107 -1.98 -25.08 -12.26
N THR A 108 -2.40 -25.28 -11.01
CA THR A 108 -3.33 -24.42 -10.24
C THR A 108 -3.84 -25.09 -8.96
N THR A 109 -2.97 -25.79 -8.24
CA THR A 109 -3.30 -26.21 -6.88
C THR A 109 -2.97 -25.08 -5.90
N ALA A 110 -3.85 -24.82 -4.92
CA ALA A 110 -3.64 -23.84 -3.84
C ALA A 110 -2.26 -24.00 -3.17
N ARG A 111 -1.80 -25.24 -2.98
CA ARG A 111 -0.48 -25.58 -2.43
C ARG A 111 0.68 -24.98 -3.23
N GLN A 112 0.59 -24.96 -4.56
CA GLN A 112 1.64 -24.43 -5.41
C GLN A 112 1.70 -22.91 -5.30
N LEU A 113 0.54 -22.22 -5.30
CA LEU A 113 0.48 -20.78 -5.06
C LEU A 113 1.14 -20.44 -3.71
N VAL A 114 0.77 -21.15 -2.65
CA VAL A 114 1.33 -20.95 -1.31
C VAL A 114 2.84 -21.16 -1.28
N ASN A 115 3.33 -22.24 -1.89
CA ASN A 115 4.76 -22.55 -1.92
C ASN A 115 5.54 -21.50 -2.72
N THR A 116 5.05 -21.09 -3.88
CA THR A 116 5.69 -20.04 -4.69
C THR A 116 5.70 -18.71 -3.96
N THR A 117 4.61 -18.32 -3.30
CA THR A 117 4.56 -17.11 -2.45
C THR A 117 5.55 -17.22 -1.29
N ALA A 118 5.66 -18.37 -0.64
CA ALA A 118 6.61 -18.58 0.46
C ALA A 118 8.06 -18.45 0.00
N VAL A 119 8.42 -19.06 -1.14
CA VAL A 119 9.77 -18.98 -1.72
C VAL A 119 10.08 -17.54 -2.12
N LEU A 120 9.16 -16.85 -2.78
CA LEU A 120 9.32 -15.45 -3.19
C LEU A 120 9.49 -14.53 -1.98
N LEU A 121 8.64 -14.69 -0.96
CA LEU A 121 8.72 -13.93 0.28
C LEU A 121 10.04 -14.19 0.99
N ARG A 122 10.47 -15.45 1.12
CA ARG A 122 11.73 -15.82 1.76
C ARG A 122 12.93 -15.15 1.09
N ASN A 123 12.95 -15.15 -0.24
CA ASN A 123 14.07 -14.60 -1.00
C ASN A 123 14.11 -13.06 -0.98
N LYS A 124 12.96 -12.39 -0.81
CA LYS A 124 12.85 -10.92 -0.86
C LYS A 124 12.38 -10.29 0.45
N PHE A 125 12.39 -11.05 1.55
CA PHE A 125 11.73 -10.71 2.81
C PHE A 125 12.17 -9.34 3.33
N TRP A 126 13.49 -9.15 3.48
CA TRP A 126 14.03 -7.94 4.10
C TRP A 126 13.79 -6.68 3.28
N THR A 127 13.88 -6.77 1.95
CA THR A 127 13.60 -5.64 1.05
C THR A 127 12.12 -5.26 1.12
N ILE A 128 11.21 -6.25 1.06
CA ILE A 128 9.77 -6.02 1.19
C ILE A 128 9.44 -5.46 2.58
N ALA A 129 9.99 -6.04 3.65
CA ALA A 129 9.80 -5.56 5.01
C ALA A 129 10.27 -4.11 5.15
N SER A 130 11.39 -3.74 4.53
CA SER A 130 11.90 -2.37 4.55
C SER A 130 11.01 -1.38 3.80
N ILE A 131 10.49 -1.77 2.62
CA ILE A 131 9.53 -0.96 1.86
C ILE A 131 8.30 -0.65 2.74
N TYR A 132 7.71 -1.68 3.35
CA TYR A 132 6.53 -1.48 4.19
C TYR A 132 6.85 -0.77 5.50
N LEU A 133 8.02 -0.97 6.09
CA LEU A 133 8.46 -0.21 7.26
C LEU A 133 8.51 1.29 6.97
N LEU A 134 9.01 1.68 5.80
CA LEU A 134 9.01 3.10 5.37
C LEU A 134 7.60 3.64 5.20
N ALA A 135 6.70 2.87 4.56
CA ALA A 135 5.31 3.27 4.37
C ALA A 135 4.56 3.38 5.71
N ASP A 136 4.72 2.40 6.60
CA ASP A 136 4.11 2.39 7.92
C ASP A 136 4.64 3.53 8.80
N ALA A 137 5.94 3.86 8.71
CA ALA A 137 6.51 5.02 9.38
C ALA A 137 5.89 6.34 8.87
N ALA A 138 5.70 6.49 7.56
CA ALA A 138 5.04 7.66 6.97
C ALA A 138 3.57 7.76 7.41
N ILE A 139 2.83 6.64 7.37
CA ILE A 139 1.44 6.56 7.83
C ILE A 139 1.34 6.87 9.32
N PHE A 140 2.28 6.38 10.14
CA PHE A 140 2.33 6.70 11.56
C PHE A 140 2.49 8.20 11.81
N VAL A 141 3.45 8.84 11.13
CA VAL A 141 3.64 10.29 11.25
C VAL A 141 2.38 11.04 10.80
N LEU A 142 1.79 10.64 9.67
CA LEU A 142 0.55 11.21 9.14
C LEU A 142 -0.62 11.10 10.12
N HIS A 143 -0.82 9.94 10.75
CA HIS A 143 -1.86 9.76 11.76
C HIS A 143 -1.60 10.62 12.99
N ARG A 144 -0.34 10.73 13.44
CA ARG A 144 0.02 11.55 14.60
C ARG A 144 -0.17 13.04 14.37
N THR A 145 0.22 13.54 13.21
CA THR A 145 -0.01 14.93 12.82
C THR A 145 -1.50 15.20 12.63
N SER A 146 -2.24 14.26 12.06
CA SER A 146 -3.70 14.33 11.94
C SER A 146 -4.38 14.45 13.30
N HIS A 147 -4.11 13.56 14.26
CA HIS A 147 -4.70 13.66 15.61
C HIS A 147 -4.39 14.99 16.29
N ARG A 148 -3.13 15.44 16.19
CA ARG A 148 -2.71 16.74 16.74
C ARG A 148 -3.47 17.89 16.10
N LEU A 149 -3.65 17.85 14.78
CA LEU A 149 -4.41 18.85 14.05
C LEU A 149 -5.89 18.82 14.45
N THR A 150 -6.54 17.65 14.53
CA THR A 150 -7.92 17.52 14.99
C THR A 150 -8.12 18.16 16.35
N ASN A 151 -7.24 17.85 17.31
CA ASN A 151 -7.34 18.38 18.67
C ASN A 151 -7.11 19.89 18.72
N ALA A 152 -6.15 20.41 17.94
CA ALA A 152 -5.93 21.85 17.86
C ALA A 152 -7.14 22.58 17.26
N LEU A 153 -7.73 22.04 16.19
CA LEU A 153 -8.94 22.58 15.57
C LEU A 153 -10.15 22.48 16.50
N ALA A 154 -10.28 21.40 17.27
CA ALA A 154 -11.34 21.24 18.24
C ALA A 154 -11.28 22.33 19.33
N ILE A 155 -10.10 22.58 19.91
CA ILE A 155 -9.92 23.66 20.89
C ILE A 155 -10.25 25.03 20.27
N MET A 156 -9.88 25.24 19.00
CA MET A 156 -10.07 26.52 18.32
C MET A 156 -11.53 26.78 17.95
N PHE A 157 -12.26 25.77 17.47
CA PHE A 157 -13.61 25.93 16.93
C PHE A 157 -14.73 25.60 17.93
N LEU A 158 -14.44 24.77 18.95
CA LEU A 158 -15.41 24.30 19.95
C LEU A 158 -15.12 24.90 21.33
N GLY A 159 -14.33 25.98 21.38
CA GLY A 159 -13.52 26.47 22.51
C GLY A 159 -14.22 26.77 23.84
N ASP A 160 -15.55 26.75 23.91
CA ASP A 160 -16.29 26.89 25.16
C ASP A 160 -16.55 25.53 25.85
N ASP A 161 -16.67 24.44 25.07
CA ASP A 161 -16.97 23.10 25.57
C ASP A 161 -15.72 22.20 25.68
N ILE A 162 -14.68 22.51 24.91
CA ILE A 162 -13.48 21.67 24.80
C ILE A 162 -12.23 22.48 25.14
N THR A 163 -11.67 22.23 26.31
CA THR A 163 -10.41 22.82 26.75
C THR A 163 -9.23 21.88 26.52
N GLN A 164 -8.02 22.42 26.51
CA GLN A 164 -6.81 21.61 26.40
C GLN A 164 -6.70 20.56 27.53
N GLN A 165 -7.21 20.89 28.72
CA GLN A 165 -7.23 19.96 29.86
C GLN A 165 -8.19 18.79 29.61
N SER A 166 -9.33 19.02 28.96
CA SER A 166 -10.33 17.98 28.72
C SER A 166 -9.93 17.01 27.59
N ILE A 167 -9.11 17.44 26.64
CA ILE A 167 -8.51 16.57 25.60
C ILE A 167 -7.33 15.75 26.16
N GLY A 168 -6.54 16.33 27.07
CA GLY A 168 -5.32 15.71 27.58
C GLY A 168 -4.17 15.80 26.58
N ASN A 169 -3.67 14.65 26.11
CA ASN A 169 -2.50 14.63 25.23
C ASN A 169 -2.90 14.89 23.77
N LEU A 170 -2.47 16.02 23.22
CA LEU A 170 -2.76 16.44 21.84
C LEU A 170 -2.33 15.43 20.76
N TRP A 171 -1.38 14.54 21.04
CA TRP A 171 -0.89 13.54 20.08
C TRP A 171 -1.79 12.29 19.94
N TRP A 172 -2.86 12.23 20.72
CA TRP A 172 -3.84 11.15 20.74
C TRP A 172 -5.25 11.74 20.62
N LEU A 173 -6.14 11.05 19.93
CA LEU A 173 -7.55 11.44 19.95
C LEU A 173 -8.07 11.34 21.40
N THR A 174 -8.98 12.25 21.76
CA THR A 174 -9.56 12.23 23.10
C THR A 174 -10.30 10.92 23.33
N THR A 175 -10.07 10.31 24.49
CA THR A 175 -10.82 9.13 24.95
C THR A 175 -11.95 9.52 25.90
N ASN A 176 -12.12 10.82 26.19
CA ASN A 176 -13.24 11.29 26.99
C ASN A 176 -14.54 11.10 26.21
N GLN A 177 -15.42 10.24 26.72
CA GLN A 177 -16.69 9.91 26.06
C GLN A 177 -17.60 11.13 25.90
N GLU A 178 -17.57 12.08 26.83
CA GLU A 178 -18.40 13.29 26.77
C GLU A 178 -18.03 14.15 25.55
N ILE A 179 -16.73 14.28 25.30
CA ILE A 179 -16.19 14.99 24.15
C ILE A 179 -16.33 14.15 22.88
N ALA A 180 -16.15 12.84 22.98
CA ALA A 180 -16.19 11.94 21.86
C ALA A 180 -17.62 11.63 21.38
N ASN A 181 -18.67 12.16 22.00
CA ASN A 181 -20.05 12.02 21.54
C ASN A 181 -20.37 12.98 20.37
N PHE A 182 -21.31 12.60 19.49
CA PHE A 182 -21.68 13.39 18.30
C PHE A 182 -22.15 14.83 18.63
N ALA A 183 -22.67 15.05 19.84
CA ALA A 183 -23.20 16.33 20.29
C ALA A 183 -22.15 17.45 20.38
N SER A 184 -20.88 17.11 20.60
CA SER A 184 -19.79 18.09 20.79
C SER A 184 -19.22 18.66 19.48
N GLY A 185 -19.63 18.13 18.31
CA GLY A 185 -19.01 18.45 17.02
C GLY A 185 -17.60 17.85 16.81
N TYR A 186 -16.95 17.31 17.84
CA TYR A 186 -15.62 16.72 17.75
C TYR A 186 -15.56 15.55 16.75
N GLN A 187 -16.60 14.71 16.73
CA GLN A 187 -16.66 13.59 15.79
C GLN A 187 -16.77 14.03 14.33
N TRP A 188 -17.43 15.16 14.04
CA TRP A 188 -17.45 15.73 12.69
C TRP A 188 -16.07 16.22 12.25
N LEU A 189 -15.30 16.83 13.16
CA LEU A 189 -13.91 17.21 12.90
C LEU A 189 -13.03 15.98 12.65
N VAL A 190 -13.18 14.93 13.46
CA VAL A 190 -12.47 13.65 13.26
C VAL A 190 -12.84 13.06 11.89
N LEU A 191 -14.13 13.03 11.54
CA LEU A 191 -14.61 12.49 10.27
C LEU A 191 -14.07 13.27 9.07
N LEU A 192 -14.16 14.61 9.11
CA LEU A 192 -13.67 15.47 8.04
C LEU A 192 -12.17 15.28 7.83
N LEU A 193 -11.39 15.26 8.92
CA LEU A 193 -9.95 15.07 8.82
C LEU A 193 -9.60 13.63 8.39
N PHE A 194 -10.37 12.63 8.81
CA PHE A 194 -10.23 11.26 8.32
C PHE A 194 -10.44 11.19 6.81
N VAL A 195 -11.49 11.81 6.26
CA VAL A 195 -11.76 11.86 4.82
C VAL A 195 -10.61 12.56 4.07
N LEU A 196 -10.02 13.60 4.65
CA LEU A 196 -8.89 14.31 4.05
C LEU A 196 -7.59 13.47 4.08
N VAL A 197 -7.35 12.76 5.18
CA VAL A 197 -6.11 12.01 5.43
C VAL A 197 -6.15 10.61 4.80
N PHE A 198 -7.34 10.05 4.58
CA PHE A 198 -7.52 8.71 4.02
C PHE A 198 -6.86 8.54 2.64
N PRO A 199 -7.03 9.45 1.65
CA PRO A 199 -6.31 9.36 0.38
C PRO A 199 -4.79 9.36 0.55
N LEU A 200 -4.25 10.11 1.52
CA LEU A 200 -2.81 10.13 1.79
C LEU A 200 -2.32 8.79 2.38
N ASN A 201 -3.13 8.15 3.23
CA ASN A 201 -2.83 6.80 3.71
C ASN A 201 -2.83 5.78 2.56
N VAL A 202 -3.85 5.83 1.68
CA VAL A 202 -3.90 5.02 0.47
C VAL A 202 -2.66 5.28 -0.39
N LEU A 203 -2.27 6.53 -0.59
CA LEU A 203 -1.10 6.93 -1.39
C LEU A 203 0.20 6.24 -0.94
N PHE A 204 0.48 6.21 0.38
CA PHE A 204 1.66 5.54 0.92
C PHE A 204 1.59 4.01 0.78
N ARG A 205 0.40 3.43 0.95
CA ARG A 205 0.20 1.98 0.75
C ARG A 205 0.35 1.59 -0.73
N THR A 206 -0.19 2.38 -1.64
CA THR A 206 -0.06 2.21 -3.09
C THR A 206 1.40 2.24 -3.51
N TRP A 207 2.20 3.14 -2.94
CA TRP A 207 3.64 3.18 -3.20
C TRP A 207 4.32 1.85 -2.78
N ALA A 208 4.04 1.36 -1.57
CA ALA A 208 4.62 0.12 -1.06
C ALA A 208 4.19 -1.11 -1.88
N ALA A 209 2.90 -1.19 -2.23
CA ALA A 209 2.36 -2.24 -3.07
C ALA A 209 3.01 -2.22 -4.46
N SER A 210 3.04 -1.06 -5.13
CA SER A 210 3.66 -0.90 -6.45
C SER A 210 5.13 -1.29 -6.46
N ALA A 211 5.90 -0.84 -5.46
CA ALA A 211 7.30 -1.20 -5.30
C ALA A 211 7.48 -2.71 -5.11
N THR A 212 6.59 -3.35 -4.34
CA THR A 212 6.62 -4.79 -4.09
C THR A 212 6.28 -5.60 -5.33
N VAL A 213 5.26 -5.21 -6.10
CA VAL A 213 4.90 -5.87 -7.37
C VAL A 213 6.06 -5.78 -8.36
N LEU A 214 6.63 -4.59 -8.55
CA LEU A 214 7.77 -4.39 -9.45
C LEU A 214 9.01 -5.18 -9.01
N LEU A 215 9.32 -5.15 -7.71
CA LEU A 215 10.42 -5.92 -7.15
C LEU A 215 10.22 -7.42 -7.38
N CYS A 216 8.99 -7.93 -7.22
CA CYS A 216 8.69 -9.35 -7.37
C CYS A 216 8.61 -9.82 -8.82
N SER A 217 8.35 -8.91 -9.75
CA SER A 217 8.17 -9.22 -11.17
C SER A 217 9.42 -9.02 -12.01
N ASP A 218 10.47 -8.41 -11.45
CA ASP A 218 11.72 -8.18 -12.18
C ASP A 218 12.54 -9.49 -12.34
N PRO A 219 12.76 -9.96 -13.59
CA PRO A 219 13.57 -11.15 -13.87
C PRO A 219 15.07 -10.91 -13.61
N ALA A 220 15.54 -9.67 -13.59
CA ALA A 220 16.94 -9.38 -13.27
C ALA A 220 17.26 -9.75 -11.82
N THR A 221 16.28 -9.66 -10.91
CA THR A 221 16.44 -10.01 -9.50
C THR A 221 16.39 -11.53 -9.25
N SER A 222 16.05 -12.37 -10.24
CA SER A 222 16.09 -13.84 -10.09
C SER A 222 17.42 -14.47 -10.52
N LYS A 223 18.32 -13.69 -11.13
CA LYS A 223 19.64 -14.15 -11.58
C LYS A 223 20.67 -14.36 -10.47
N ASP A 224 20.30 -14.13 -9.21
CA ASP A 224 21.17 -14.40 -8.06
C ASP A 224 20.61 -15.59 -7.25
N PRO A 225 20.79 -16.84 -7.73
CA PRO A 225 20.32 -18.05 -7.05
C PRO A 225 21.24 -18.48 -5.91
N SER A 226 22.23 -17.65 -5.53
CA SER A 226 22.96 -17.93 -4.30
C SER A 226 21.94 -17.90 -3.15
N PRO A 227 21.78 -19.00 -2.38
CA PRO A 227 20.86 -19.00 -1.25
C PRO A 227 21.40 -17.98 -0.24
N GLN A 228 20.95 -16.73 -0.37
CA GLN A 228 21.20 -15.71 0.63
C GLN A 228 20.69 -16.31 1.93
N ARG A 229 21.62 -16.57 2.85
CA ARG A 229 21.29 -17.07 4.18
C ARG A 229 20.25 -16.10 4.74
N ILE A 230 19.02 -16.60 4.89
CA ILE A 230 17.80 -15.88 5.31
C ILE A 230 18.03 -15.02 6.56
N ILE A 231 19.06 -15.38 7.33
CA ILE A 231 19.42 -14.84 8.64
C ILE A 231 20.17 -13.50 8.55
N ALA A 232 20.84 -13.18 7.44
CA ALA A 232 21.59 -11.94 7.35
C ALA A 232 20.65 -10.78 6.97
N VAL A 233 20.40 -9.88 7.94
CA VAL A 233 19.79 -8.58 7.67
C VAL A 233 20.67 -7.87 6.64
N PRO A 234 20.14 -7.47 5.46
CA PRO A 234 20.95 -6.80 4.47
C PRO A 234 21.42 -5.45 5.04
N PRO A 235 22.65 -5.02 4.72
CA PRO A 235 23.11 -3.70 5.12
C PRO A 235 22.18 -2.63 4.55
N LEU A 236 21.87 -1.61 5.36
CA LEU A 236 20.96 -0.51 4.99
C LEU A 236 21.30 0.12 3.63
N ARG A 237 22.59 0.18 3.27
CA ARG A 237 23.07 0.68 1.97
C ARG A 237 22.51 -0.10 0.78
N GLN A 238 22.38 -1.43 0.89
CA GLN A 238 21.80 -2.25 -0.18
C GLN A 238 20.31 -1.97 -0.33
N VAL A 239 19.58 -1.91 0.78
CA VAL A 239 18.14 -1.56 0.77
C VAL A 239 17.93 -0.19 0.12
N VAL A 240 18.72 0.81 0.50
CA VAL A 240 18.64 2.16 -0.09
C VAL A 240 18.98 2.15 -1.59
N ALA A 241 19.99 1.38 -2.01
CA ALA A 241 20.35 1.25 -3.41
C ALA A 241 19.20 0.62 -4.23
N THR A 242 18.60 -0.46 -3.74
CA THR A 242 17.44 -1.11 -4.37
C THR A 242 16.24 -0.18 -4.44
N LEU A 243 15.96 0.57 -3.37
CA LEU A 243 14.87 1.57 -3.38
C LEU A 243 15.12 2.68 -4.39
N LYS A 244 16.37 3.17 -4.50
CA LYS A 244 16.77 4.19 -5.47
C LYS A 244 16.61 3.69 -6.90
N GLU A 245 16.90 2.42 -7.17
CA GLU A 245 16.72 1.78 -8.47
C GLU A 245 15.24 1.55 -8.81
N LEU A 246 14.42 1.16 -7.81
CA LEU A 246 12.98 0.97 -7.97
C LEU A 246 12.23 2.29 -8.20
N TRP A 247 12.70 3.38 -7.60
CA TRP A 247 11.97 4.66 -7.56
C TRP A 247 11.52 5.19 -8.94
N PRO A 248 12.37 5.25 -10.00
CA PRO A 248 11.94 5.71 -11.32
C PRO A 248 10.86 4.82 -11.96
N ARG A 249 10.84 3.52 -11.62
CA ARG A 249 9.82 2.59 -12.12
C ARG A 249 8.50 2.80 -11.37
N VAL A 250 8.56 2.88 -10.04
CA VAL A 250 7.39 3.16 -9.19
C VAL A 250 6.77 4.50 -9.59
N LYS A 251 7.56 5.57 -9.72
CA LYS A 251 7.09 6.92 -10.08
C LYS A 251 6.25 6.94 -11.37
N ARG A 252 6.56 6.06 -12.34
CA ARG A 252 5.82 5.98 -13.62
C ARG A 252 4.43 5.37 -13.46
N VAL A 253 4.30 4.32 -12.65
CA VAL A 253 3.03 3.58 -12.48
C VAL A 253 2.18 4.13 -11.34
N TRP A 254 2.80 4.78 -10.36
CA TRP A 254 2.17 5.23 -9.12
C TRP A 254 0.86 6.01 -9.28
N PRO A 255 0.72 7.02 -10.18
CA PRO A 255 -0.55 7.74 -10.30
C PRO A 255 -1.69 6.85 -10.80
N ILE A 256 -1.40 5.91 -11.71
CA ILE A 256 -2.39 4.97 -12.25
C ILE A 256 -2.84 4.02 -11.15
N VAL A 257 -1.88 3.43 -10.42
CA VAL A 257 -2.15 2.47 -9.35
C VAL A 257 -2.87 3.13 -8.18
N PHE A 258 -2.58 4.41 -7.89
CA PHE A 258 -3.26 5.15 -6.83
C PHE A 258 -4.77 5.27 -7.09
N VAL A 259 -5.16 5.60 -8.32
CA VAL A 259 -6.58 5.66 -8.70
C VAL A 259 -7.24 4.30 -8.59
N VAL A 260 -6.55 3.23 -9.03
CA VAL A 260 -7.06 1.85 -8.92
C VAL A 260 -7.23 1.45 -7.46
N ASP A 261 -6.24 1.69 -6.60
CA ASP A 261 -6.30 1.37 -5.17
C ASP A 261 -7.41 2.17 -4.45
N LEU A 262 -7.65 3.42 -4.83
CA LEU A 262 -8.75 4.21 -4.30
C LEU A 262 -10.11 3.61 -4.68
N LEU A 263 -10.30 3.21 -5.94
CA LEU A 263 -11.52 2.53 -6.40
C LEU A 263 -11.70 1.18 -5.71
N VAL A 264 -10.63 0.40 -5.57
CA VAL A 264 -10.64 -0.86 -4.81
C VAL A 264 -11.06 -0.57 -3.37
N ALA A 265 -10.48 0.43 -2.70
CA ALA A 265 -10.81 0.77 -1.33
C ALA A 265 -12.30 1.14 -1.17
N VAL A 266 -12.82 2.01 -2.04
CA VAL A 266 -14.24 2.41 -2.05
C VAL A 266 -15.17 1.20 -2.24
N ARG A 267 -14.79 0.22 -3.08
CA ARG A 267 -15.60 -1.00 -3.31
C ARG A 267 -15.44 -2.05 -2.22
N VAL A 268 -14.25 -2.15 -1.63
CA VAL A 268 -13.92 -3.16 -0.61
C VAL A 268 -14.45 -2.77 0.76
N LEU A 269 -14.46 -1.49 1.13
CA LEU A 269 -14.99 -1.01 2.42
C LEU A 269 -16.42 -1.48 2.72
N PRO A 270 -17.43 -1.28 1.84
CA PRO A 270 -18.78 -1.78 2.10
C PRO A 270 -18.84 -3.31 2.11
N LEU A 271 -18.03 -3.99 1.28
CA LEU A 271 -17.94 -5.46 1.30
C LEU A 271 -17.34 -5.98 2.61
N GLN A 272 -16.37 -5.28 3.19
CA GLN A 272 -15.79 -5.59 4.48
C GLN A 272 -16.76 -5.32 5.63
N ALA A 273 -17.54 -4.24 5.56
CA ALA A 273 -18.60 -3.98 6.53
C ALA A 273 -19.67 -5.07 6.46
N LEU A 274 -20.07 -5.48 5.26
CA LEU A 274 -21.01 -6.58 5.06
C LEU A 274 -20.45 -7.91 5.57
N SER A 275 -19.16 -8.20 5.35
CA SER A 275 -18.54 -9.49 5.74
C SER A 275 -18.45 -9.72 7.25
N LEU A 276 -18.69 -8.68 8.07
CA LEU A 276 -18.90 -8.86 9.51
C LEU A 276 -20.13 -9.71 9.82
N LEU A 277 -21.11 -9.76 8.90
CA LEU A 277 -22.21 -10.72 8.94
C LEU A 277 -21.68 -12.06 8.41
N VAL A 278 -21.46 -13.04 9.29
CA VAL A 278 -20.86 -14.35 8.94
C VAL A 278 -21.49 -15.00 7.70
N VAL A 279 -22.81 -14.87 7.54
CA VAL A 279 -23.56 -15.42 6.40
C VAL A 279 -23.13 -14.81 5.06
N THR A 280 -22.75 -13.52 5.03
CA THR A 280 -22.36 -12.82 3.80
C THR A 280 -20.90 -13.10 3.42
N LEU A 281 -20.11 -13.74 4.29
CA LEU A 281 -18.69 -14.00 4.02
C LEU A 281 -18.49 -14.85 2.76
N PHE A 282 -19.34 -15.86 2.57
CA PHE A 282 -19.29 -16.73 1.37
C PHE A 282 -19.58 -15.97 0.07
N TRP A 283 -20.29 -14.85 0.15
CA TRP A 283 -20.62 -14.01 -1.00
C TRP A 283 -19.61 -12.88 -1.21
N THR A 284 -19.13 -12.27 -0.13
CA THR A 284 -18.17 -11.16 -0.17
C THR A 284 -16.75 -11.63 -0.50
N ALA A 285 -16.31 -12.78 0.00
CA ALA A 285 -14.94 -13.27 -0.21
C ALA A 285 -14.58 -13.48 -1.70
N PRO A 286 -15.41 -14.14 -2.54
CA PRO A 286 -15.21 -14.19 -3.99
C PRO A 286 -15.00 -12.83 -4.65
N ARG A 287 -15.80 -11.82 -4.26
CA ARG A 287 -15.74 -10.47 -4.84
C ARG A 287 -14.48 -9.73 -4.41
N ILE A 288 -14.08 -9.89 -3.15
CA ILE A 288 -12.82 -9.33 -2.65
C ILE A 288 -11.63 -9.95 -3.41
N ILE A 289 -11.65 -11.26 -3.67
CA ILE A 289 -10.62 -11.95 -4.46
C ILE A 289 -10.54 -11.39 -5.88
N ASP A 290 -11.68 -11.15 -6.53
CA ASP A 290 -11.71 -10.60 -7.88
C ASP A 290 -11.03 -9.21 -7.95
N LEU A 291 -11.08 -8.43 -6.87
CA LEU A 291 -10.47 -7.10 -6.77
C LEU A 291 -8.97 -7.14 -6.41
N GLN A 292 -8.46 -8.23 -5.84
CA GLN A 292 -7.09 -8.29 -5.34
C GLN A 292 -6.02 -8.31 -6.42
N LEU A 293 -6.35 -8.80 -7.62
CA LEU A 293 -5.43 -8.78 -8.76
C LEU A 293 -5.36 -7.42 -9.45
N ALA A 294 -6.20 -6.45 -9.06
CA ALA A 294 -6.26 -5.15 -9.71
C ALA A 294 -4.94 -4.37 -9.62
N ASN A 295 -4.26 -4.43 -8.48
CA ASN A 295 -3.00 -3.74 -8.28
C ASN A 295 -1.86 -4.36 -9.14
N PRO A 296 -1.62 -5.69 -9.13
CA PRO A 296 -0.71 -6.32 -10.09
C PRO A 296 -1.01 -5.99 -11.55
N VAL A 297 -2.28 -6.01 -11.95
CA VAL A 297 -2.73 -5.64 -13.31
C VAL A 297 -2.38 -4.19 -13.63
N ALA A 298 -2.67 -3.25 -12.72
CA ALA A 298 -2.38 -1.83 -12.92
C ALA A 298 -0.87 -1.56 -13.00
N VAL A 299 -0.06 -2.26 -12.20
CA VAL A 299 1.40 -2.09 -12.19
C VAL A 299 2.06 -2.70 -13.42
N LEU A 300 1.67 -3.92 -13.81
CA LEU A 300 2.37 -4.70 -14.83
C LEU A 300 1.81 -4.50 -16.24
N GLU A 301 0.49 -4.32 -16.38
CA GLU A 301 -0.16 -4.05 -17.67
C GLU A 301 -0.36 -2.54 -17.92
N GLY A 302 -0.24 -1.70 -16.88
CA GLY A 302 -0.51 -0.27 -16.98
C GLY A 302 -2.00 0.05 -17.15
N ALA A 303 -2.90 -0.89 -16.84
CA ALA A 303 -4.34 -0.69 -16.99
C ALA A 303 -4.86 0.31 -15.92
N PRO A 304 -5.59 1.37 -16.32
CA PRO A 304 -6.14 2.34 -15.38
C PRO A 304 -7.55 1.97 -14.90
N GLY A 305 -7.92 2.48 -13.71
CA GLY A 305 -9.29 2.54 -13.21
C GLY A 305 -10.10 1.24 -13.31
N ASP A 306 -11.30 1.32 -13.89
CA ASP A 306 -12.21 0.18 -14.06
C ASP A 306 -11.69 -0.90 -15.02
N LEU A 307 -10.81 -0.54 -15.96
CA LEU A 307 -10.20 -1.52 -16.86
C LEU A 307 -9.37 -2.54 -16.06
N ALA A 308 -8.60 -2.06 -15.08
CA ALA A 308 -7.82 -2.93 -14.19
C ALA A 308 -8.74 -3.84 -13.34
N LEU A 309 -9.90 -3.33 -12.92
CA LEU A 309 -10.89 -4.09 -12.14
C LEU A 309 -11.57 -5.17 -12.99
N ALA A 310 -11.95 -4.85 -14.23
CA ALA A 310 -12.53 -5.83 -15.14
C ALA A 310 -11.52 -6.91 -15.53
N ARG A 311 -10.26 -6.51 -15.80
CA ARG A 311 -9.17 -7.43 -16.14
C ARG A 311 -8.80 -8.34 -14.97
N SER A 312 -8.70 -7.80 -13.75
CA SER A 312 -8.46 -8.60 -12.54
C SER A 312 -9.57 -9.62 -12.28
N ALA A 313 -10.84 -9.24 -12.42
CA ALA A 313 -11.95 -10.18 -12.26
C ALA A 313 -11.91 -11.33 -13.29
N ARG A 314 -11.54 -11.04 -14.56
CA ARG A 314 -11.37 -12.07 -15.59
C ARG A 314 -10.24 -13.04 -15.25
N LEU A 315 -9.09 -12.53 -14.81
CA LEU A 315 -7.93 -13.34 -14.40
C LEU A 315 -8.19 -14.14 -13.12
N ALA A 316 -8.96 -13.60 -12.18
CA ALA A 316 -9.26 -14.25 -10.90
C ALA A 316 -10.28 -15.39 -11.05
N LYS A 317 -11.25 -15.28 -11.97
CA LYS A 317 -12.34 -16.25 -12.15
C LYS A 317 -11.87 -17.72 -12.22
N PRO A 318 -10.88 -18.11 -13.05
CA PRO A 318 -10.40 -19.49 -13.10
C PRO A 318 -9.59 -19.91 -11.85
N LEU A 319 -9.05 -18.95 -11.09
CA LEU A 319 -8.20 -19.20 -9.91
C LEU A 319 -8.94 -19.11 -8.58
N ARG A 320 -10.18 -18.64 -8.58
CA ARG A 320 -10.92 -18.26 -7.38
C ARG A 320 -10.93 -19.35 -6.30
N LYS A 321 -11.21 -20.61 -6.67
CA LYS A 321 -11.21 -21.74 -5.73
C LYS A 321 -9.82 -22.01 -5.14
N ALA A 322 -8.78 -21.87 -5.96
CA ALA A 322 -7.39 -22.08 -5.54
C ALA A 322 -6.86 -20.92 -4.67
N LEU A 323 -7.36 -19.70 -4.86
CA LEU A 323 -6.96 -18.51 -4.11
C LEU A 323 -7.72 -18.35 -2.79
N LEU A 324 -8.99 -18.76 -2.74
CA LEU A 324 -9.88 -18.59 -1.59
C LEU A 324 -9.29 -19.20 -0.31
N TRP A 325 -8.81 -20.44 -0.39
CA TRP A 325 -8.28 -21.14 0.78
C TRP A 325 -6.99 -20.50 1.34
N PRO A 326 -5.95 -20.25 0.54
CA PRO A 326 -4.78 -19.50 1.00
C PRO A 326 -5.13 -18.14 1.59
N PHE A 327 -6.05 -17.41 0.95
CA PHE A 327 -6.45 -16.10 1.41
C PHE A 327 -7.14 -16.14 2.79
N LEU A 328 -8.11 -17.04 2.96
CA LEU A 328 -8.78 -17.25 4.25
C LEU A 328 -7.82 -17.72 5.34
N LEU A 329 -6.91 -18.65 4.99
CA LEU A 329 -5.91 -19.17 5.94
C LEU A 329 -4.98 -18.06 6.43
N VAL A 330 -4.54 -17.16 5.55
CA VAL A 330 -3.68 -16.04 5.92
C VAL A 330 -4.43 -15.02 6.78
N ILE A 331 -5.68 -14.70 6.46
CA ILE A 331 -6.52 -13.85 7.32
C ILE A 331 -6.68 -14.49 8.70
N LEU A 332 -7.03 -15.76 8.75
CA LEU A 332 -7.21 -16.46 10.02
C LEU A 332 -5.90 -16.48 10.83
N ALA A 333 -4.78 -16.77 10.17
CA ALA A 333 -3.46 -16.75 10.80
C ALA A 333 -3.16 -15.37 11.40
N THR A 334 -3.28 -14.28 10.63
CA THR A 334 -3.03 -12.91 11.14
C THR A 334 -3.91 -12.57 12.34
N ARG A 335 -5.17 -13.02 12.36
CA ARG A 335 -6.09 -12.81 13.48
C ARG A 335 -5.73 -13.62 14.72
N ILE A 336 -5.19 -14.83 14.55
CA ILE A 336 -4.80 -15.72 15.64
C ILE A 336 -3.49 -15.29 16.32
N VAL A 337 -2.55 -14.65 15.59
CA VAL A 337 -1.25 -14.25 16.18
C VAL A 337 -1.43 -13.29 17.37
N GLY A 338 -2.40 -12.39 17.32
CA GLY A 338 -2.67 -11.42 18.40
C GLY A 338 -3.04 -12.08 19.74
N PRO A 339 -4.10 -12.91 19.79
CA PRO A 339 -4.45 -13.70 20.97
C PRO A 339 -3.32 -14.61 21.45
N ILE A 340 -2.61 -15.29 20.53
CA ILE A 340 -1.46 -16.13 20.90
C ILE A 340 -0.39 -15.29 21.59
N ARG A 341 -0.06 -14.10 21.06
CA ARG A 341 0.90 -13.19 21.70
C ARG A 341 0.45 -12.77 23.10
N GLY A 342 -0.83 -12.41 23.27
CA GLY A 342 -1.38 -12.06 24.59
C GLY A 342 -1.33 -13.23 25.57
N LEU A 343 -1.64 -14.44 25.11
CA LEU A 343 -1.53 -15.66 25.90
C LEU A 343 -0.07 -15.95 26.29
N LEU A 344 0.85 -15.89 25.34
CA LEU A 344 2.28 -16.13 25.60
C LEU A 344 2.83 -15.15 26.62
N LEU A 345 2.56 -13.85 26.46
CA LEU A 345 3.04 -12.82 27.40
C LEU A 345 2.40 -12.97 28.78
N SER A 346 1.08 -13.19 28.87
CA SER A 346 0.40 -13.38 30.17
C SER A 346 0.84 -14.65 30.92
N ARG A 347 1.38 -15.65 30.22
CA ARG A 347 1.93 -16.87 30.84
C ARG A 347 3.37 -16.72 31.32
N ILE A 348 4.07 -15.63 30.97
CA ILE A 348 5.42 -15.36 31.48
C ILE A 348 5.31 -14.96 32.96
N PRO A 349 5.99 -15.67 33.90
CA PRO A 349 6.00 -15.31 35.31
C PRO A 349 6.45 -13.86 35.53
N GLN A 350 5.78 -13.13 36.42
CA GLN A 350 6.09 -11.72 36.70
C GLN A 350 7.56 -11.47 37.07
N ARG A 351 8.22 -12.45 37.73
CA ARG A 351 9.66 -12.39 38.03
C ARG A 351 10.55 -12.22 36.79
N LEU A 352 10.17 -12.78 35.64
CA LEU A 352 10.97 -12.65 34.41
C LEU A 352 10.85 -11.25 33.81
N TYR A 353 9.76 -10.53 34.06
CA TYR A 353 9.64 -9.13 33.63
C TYR A 353 10.61 -8.19 34.37
N SER A 354 10.93 -8.48 35.62
CA SER A 354 11.86 -7.67 36.42
C SER A 354 13.30 -8.16 36.37
N GLN A 355 13.53 -9.47 36.31
CA GLN A 355 14.87 -10.06 36.41
C GLN A 355 15.53 -10.28 35.04
N VAL A 356 14.76 -10.60 34.00
CA VAL A 356 15.27 -10.93 32.66
C VAL A 356 14.32 -10.37 31.59
N PRO A 357 14.25 -9.03 31.45
CA PRO A 357 13.32 -8.38 30.52
C PRO A 357 13.53 -8.78 29.05
N GLU A 358 14.67 -9.39 28.72
CA GLU A 358 14.99 -9.91 27.39
C GLU A 358 13.99 -10.98 26.95
N VAL A 359 13.52 -11.85 27.85
CA VAL A 359 12.58 -12.93 27.51
C VAL A 359 11.25 -12.41 26.95
N PRO A 360 10.49 -11.54 27.67
CA PRO A 360 9.25 -10.99 27.12
C PRO A 360 9.49 -10.13 25.87
N ILE A 361 10.62 -9.43 25.77
CA ILE A 361 10.99 -8.68 24.56
C ILE A 361 11.17 -9.62 23.37
N VAL A 362 11.91 -10.72 23.53
CA VAL A 362 12.14 -11.70 22.46
C VAL A 362 10.82 -12.35 22.03
N VAL A 363 9.96 -12.73 22.97
CA VAL A 363 8.62 -13.29 22.67
C VAL A 363 7.76 -12.28 21.91
N TYR A 364 7.77 -11.02 22.34
CA TYR A 364 7.06 -9.94 21.65
C TYR A 364 7.60 -9.73 20.23
N LEU A 365 8.91 -9.61 20.05
CA LEU A 365 9.53 -9.42 18.75
C LEU A 365 9.30 -10.61 17.81
N ALA A 366 9.39 -11.84 18.32
CA ALA A 366 9.12 -13.05 17.54
C ALA A 366 7.67 -13.09 17.03
N THR A 367 6.70 -12.79 17.90
CA THR A 367 5.29 -12.76 17.49
C THR A 367 4.97 -11.61 16.54
N VAL A 368 5.63 -10.46 16.69
CA VAL A 368 5.57 -9.36 15.71
C VAL A 368 6.15 -9.78 14.36
N LEU A 369 7.31 -10.45 14.34
CA LEU A 369 7.93 -10.95 13.10
C LEU A 369 7.00 -11.93 12.38
N VAL A 370 6.35 -12.84 13.11
CA VAL A 370 5.36 -13.77 12.54
C VAL A 370 4.16 -13.02 11.97
N SER A 371 3.69 -11.96 12.65
CA SER A 371 2.59 -11.12 12.15
C SER A 371 2.98 -10.40 10.86
N VAL A 372 4.20 -9.83 10.82
CA VAL A 372 4.76 -9.19 9.64
C VAL A 372 4.84 -10.21 8.50
N PHE A 373 5.35 -11.42 8.74
CA PHE A 373 5.44 -12.46 7.73
C PHE A 373 4.08 -12.77 7.10
N PHE A 374 3.03 -12.99 7.89
CA PHE A 374 1.69 -13.26 7.35
C PHE A 374 1.10 -12.06 6.61
N ASN A 375 1.31 -10.83 7.10
CA ASN A 375 0.87 -9.63 6.39
C ASN A 375 1.58 -9.49 5.03
N ARG A 376 2.90 -9.73 4.98
CA ARG A 376 3.66 -9.71 3.71
C ARG A 376 3.23 -10.86 2.78
N PHE A 377 2.90 -12.01 3.33
CA PHE A 377 2.37 -13.14 2.56
C PHE A 377 1.03 -12.80 1.91
N GLN A 378 0.14 -12.12 2.65
CA GLN A 378 -1.14 -11.64 2.13
C GLN A 378 -0.96 -10.69 0.95
N ASP A 379 0.03 -9.80 1.01
CA ASP A 379 0.30 -8.81 -0.03
C ASP A 379 0.97 -9.41 -1.28
N LEU A 380 1.72 -10.51 -1.14
CA LEU A 380 2.39 -11.19 -2.26
C LEU A 380 1.52 -12.23 -2.97
N LEU A 381 0.53 -12.79 -2.28
CA LEU A 381 -0.34 -13.82 -2.84
C LEU A 381 -1.03 -13.36 -4.15
N PRO A 382 -1.56 -12.12 -4.27
CA PRO A 382 -2.12 -11.62 -5.52
C PRO A 382 -1.11 -11.51 -6.66
N VAL A 383 0.16 -11.20 -6.36
CA VAL A 383 1.22 -11.10 -7.39
C VAL A 383 1.49 -12.47 -8.01
N VAL A 384 1.64 -13.49 -7.16
CA VAL A 384 1.87 -14.87 -7.63
C VAL A 384 0.65 -15.41 -8.37
N ALA A 385 -0.56 -15.10 -7.89
CA ALA A 385 -1.79 -15.48 -8.56
C ALA A 385 -1.94 -14.82 -9.93
N TYR A 386 -1.56 -13.54 -10.06
CA TYR A 386 -1.51 -12.83 -11.33
C TYR A 386 -0.56 -13.52 -12.32
N GLN A 387 0.67 -13.82 -11.89
CA GLN A 387 1.65 -14.53 -12.73
C GLN A 387 1.11 -15.88 -13.20
N ALA A 388 0.50 -16.66 -12.30
CA ALA A 388 -0.12 -17.94 -12.63
C ALA A 388 -1.28 -17.79 -13.63
N ALA A 389 -2.10 -16.73 -13.51
CA ALA A 389 -3.20 -16.46 -14.43
C ALA A 389 -2.70 -16.16 -15.85
N ILE A 390 -1.69 -15.29 -15.97
CA ILE A 390 -1.09 -14.91 -17.26
C ILE A 390 -0.41 -16.10 -17.94
N HIS A 391 0.30 -16.95 -17.17
CA HIS A 391 0.87 -18.18 -17.71
C HIS A 391 -0.19 -19.14 -18.25
N LYS A 392 -1.36 -19.21 -17.60
CA LYS A 392 -2.47 -20.03 -18.08
C LYS A 392 -3.09 -19.48 -19.36
N GLU A 393 -3.31 -18.17 -19.45
CA GLU A 393 -3.83 -17.52 -20.67
C GLU A 393 -2.89 -17.77 -21.86
N THR A 394 -1.58 -17.56 -21.67
CA THR A 394 -0.57 -17.77 -22.73
C THR A 394 -0.47 -19.23 -23.19
N SER A 395 -0.55 -20.19 -22.27
CA SER A 395 -0.53 -21.62 -22.60
C SER A 395 -1.81 -22.08 -23.32
N SER A 396 -2.97 -21.52 -22.97
CA SER A 396 -4.23 -21.86 -23.65
C SER A 396 -4.31 -21.33 -25.09
N GLY A 397 -3.57 -20.26 -25.40
CA GLY A 397 -3.52 -19.70 -26.75
C GLY A 397 -2.83 -20.61 -27.76
N SER A 398 -1.73 -21.30 -27.37
CA SER A 398 -0.94 -22.14 -28.27
C SER A 398 -1.65 -23.42 -28.72
N ASP A 399 -2.53 -23.98 -27.89
CA ASP A 399 -3.23 -25.24 -28.21
C ASP A 399 -4.37 -25.02 -29.22
N SER A 400 -4.90 -23.80 -29.30
CA SER A 400 -6.00 -23.47 -30.22
C SER A 400 -5.55 -23.27 -31.67
N SER A 401 -4.27 -22.98 -31.91
CA SER A 401 -3.72 -22.81 -33.27
C SER A 401 -3.32 -24.12 -33.96
N SER A 402 -2.96 -25.16 -33.21
CA SER A 402 -2.49 -26.43 -33.80
C SER A 402 -3.60 -27.35 -34.30
N THR A 403 -4.85 -27.14 -33.88
CA THR A 403 -5.97 -28.05 -34.22
C THR A 403 -6.67 -27.68 -35.54
N LYS A 404 -6.34 -26.54 -36.16
CA LYS A 404 -6.97 -26.10 -37.43
C LYS A 404 -6.21 -26.47 -38.70
N GLU A 405 -4.95 -26.89 -38.63
CA GLU A 405 -4.15 -27.24 -39.83
C GLU A 405 -4.22 -28.73 -40.23
N ALA A 406 -4.84 -29.61 -39.44
CA ALA A 406 -4.93 -31.04 -39.76
C ALA A 406 -6.17 -31.43 -40.60
N LYS A 407 -6.86 -30.47 -41.23
CA LYS A 407 -7.96 -30.70 -42.16
C LYS A 407 -7.80 -29.85 -43.41
N HIS A 408 -6.75 -30.09 -44.18
CA HIS A 408 -6.71 -29.75 -45.60
C HIS A 408 -5.94 -30.80 -46.39
#